data_AF-F0J283-F1
#
_entry.id   AF-F0J283-F1
#
_cell.length_a   1.000
_cell.length_b   1.000
_cell.length_c   1.000
_cell.angle_alpha   90.00
_cell.angle_beta   90.00
_cell.angle_gamma   90.00
#
_symmetry.space_group_name_H-M   'P 1'
#
loop_
_entity.id
_entity.type
_entity.pdbx_description
1 polymer ?
#
loop_
_entity_poly.entity_id
_entity_poly.type
_entity_poly.pdbx_seq_one_letter_code
_entity_poly.pdbx_strand_id
1 'polypeptide(L)'
;MAATVLIWNNHLRPVGNSYCGHAAMIIDSNWKAMASSYVSWWPESEEDNNSSPSLSVFADLSEENYAPDHILRIPVFNTNAAMSKWAEIRNKPKSTYRFLRKNCSTIVSRVLLAGNTKPLGFGVSNNLIWTPIRVKRLADAMGAERKEWSWLIDQFVSAGVLPEGMRVHLSKLAKRDSAHGSSTTVCCYAQGYKIYQQPLIILNGKTIGKQDLGTEVFSLQHNTIKRGVVEQGENGKRRAVFYT
;
A
#
# COMPACT_ATOMS: atom_id res chain seq x y z
N MET A 1 12.85 -7.29 -15.91
CA MET A 1 12.10 -7.45 -14.65
C MET A 1 10.94 -6.45 -14.66
N ALA A 2 9.98 -6.60 -13.75
CA ALA A 2 8.75 -5.81 -13.77
C ALA A 2 8.53 -5.11 -12.42
N ALA A 3 7.75 -4.04 -12.37
CA ALA A 3 7.43 -3.29 -11.15
C ALA A 3 5.92 -3.11 -10.97
N THR A 4 5.46 -2.99 -9.72
CA THR A 4 4.03 -2.83 -9.40
C THR A 4 3.81 -1.49 -8.71
N VAL A 5 2.90 -0.68 -9.22
CA VAL A 5 2.50 0.60 -8.64
C VAL A 5 1.12 0.45 -8.00
N LEU A 6 0.98 0.98 -6.79
CA LEU A 6 -0.24 0.99 -5.99
C LEU A 6 -0.71 2.44 -5.86
N ILE A 7 -1.99 2.68 -6.14
CA ILE A 7 -2.58 4.02 -6.14
C ILE A 7 -3.80 4.03 -5.21
N TRP A 8 -3.81 4.98 -4.28
CA TRP A 8 -4.95 5.35 -3.44
C TRP A 8 -5.31 6.80 -3.75
N ASN A 9 -6.39 7.00 -4.47
CA ASN A 9 -6.89 8.30 -4.86
C ASN A 9 -7.55 8.97 -3.65
N ASN A 10 -6.80 9.56 -2.72
CA ASN A 10 -7.41 10.16 -1.53
C ASN A 10 -8.33 11.34 -1.91
N HIS A 11 -9.65 11.19 -1.74
CA HIS A 11 -10.68 12.18 -2.08
C HIS A 11 -11.46 12.61 -0.83
N LEU A 12 -10.83 12.58 0.35
CA LEU A 12 -11.45 13.11 1.58
C LEU A 12 -11.90 14.56 1.44
N ARG A 13 -11.42 15.29 0.42
CA ARG A 13 -11.92 16.62 0.05
C ARG A 13 -12.16 16.70 -1.47
N PRO A 14 -13.30 17.23 -1.94
CA PRO A 14 -13.61 17.41 -3.37
C PRO A 14 -12.87 18.62 -3.97
N VAL A 15 -11.57 18.74 -3.73
CA VAL A 15 -10.75 19.89 -4.16
C VAL A 15 -9.86 19.47 -5.33
N GLY A 16 -10.51 19.12 -6.44
CA GLY A 16 -9.88 18.87 -7.74
C GLY A 16 -8.77 17.80 -7.75
N ASN A 17 -8.08 17.69 -8.88
CA ASN A 17 -6.96 16.76 -9.11
C ASN A 17 -5.69 17.07 -8.27
N SER A 18 -5.79 17.95 -7.28
CA SER A 18 -4.67 18.56 -6.56
C SER A 18 -4.46 17.98 -5.17
N TYR A 19 -5.40 17.19 -4.65
CA TYR A 19 -5.22 16.54 -3.36
C TYR A 19 -4.17 15.43 -3.46
N CYS A 20 -3.24 15.45 -2.51
CA CYS A 20 -2.15 14.50 -2.45
C CYS A 20 -2.68 13.21 -1.82
N GLY A 21 -3.29 12.34 -2.64
CA GLY A 21 -3.50 10.97 -2.20
C GLY A 21 -2.20 10.18 -2.09
N HIS A 22 -2.33 8.88 -1.83
CA HIS A 22 -1.20 8.02 -1.61
C HIS A 22 -0.85 7.22 -2.86
N ALA A 23 0.45 7.05 -3.07
CA ALA A 23 0.98 6.20 -4.11
C ALA A 23 2.18 5.46 -3.52
N ALA A 24 2.25 4.17 -3.80
CA ALA A 24 3.37 3.34 -3.44
C ALA A 24 3.81 2.48 -4.62
N MET A 25 4.96 1.84 -4.50
CA MET A 25 5.48 0.97 -5.54
C MET A 25 6.30 -0.16 -4.94
N ILE A 26 6.23 -1.33 -5.57
CA ILE A 26 7.10 -2.47 -5.30
C ILE A 26 8.02 -2.57 -6.52
N ILE A 27 9.30 -2.28 -6.31
CA ILE A 27 10.34 -2.49 -7.30
C ILE A 27 10.56 -3.99 -7.37
N ASP A 28 10.54 -4.58 -8.57
CA ASP A 28 10.74 -6.02 -8.82
C ASP A 28 9.56 -6.98 -8.50
N SER A 29 9.86 -8.28 -8.47
CA SER A 29 8.96 -9.41 -8.21
C SER A 29 9.36 -10.20 -6.95
N ASN A 30 10.37 -9.75 -6.23
CA ASN A 30 10.85 -10.37 -5.01
C ASN A 30 10.03 -9.87 -3.82
N TRP A 31 8.81 -10.40 -3.71
CA TRP A 31 7.86 -10.04 -2.67
C TRP A 31 8.37 -10.34 -1.24
N LYS A 32 9.37 -11.21 -1.07
CA LYS A 32 9.99 -11.48 0.24
C LYS A 32 10.93 -10.36 0.71
N ALA A 33 11.54 -9.63 -0.22
CA ALA A 33 12.51 -8.57 0.07
C ALA A 33 11.90 -7.16 0.09
N MET A 34 10.57 -7.05 0.30
CA MET A 34 9.82 -5.80 0.25
C MET A 34 10.40 -4.69 1.12
N ALA A 35 10.98 -5.00 2.28
CA ALA A 35 11.56 -3.96 3.15
C ALA A 35 12.62 -3.11 2.43
N SER A 36 13.27 -3.64 1.39
CA SER A 36 14.28 -2.93 0.59
C SER A 36 13.74 -2.40 -0.75
N SER A 37 12.73 -3.06 -1.32
CA SER A 37 12.20 -2.77 -2.65
C SER A 37 10.84 -2.06 -2.66
N TYR A 38 10.23 -1.88 -1.50
CA TYR A 38 8.99 -1.13 -1.31
C TYR A 38 9.27 0.38 -1.20
N VAL A 39 8.57 1.15 -2.02
CA VAL A 39 8.68 2.60 -2.16
C VAL A 39 7.40 3.21 -1.66
N SER A 40 7.46 3.79 -0.48
CA SER A 40 6.37 4.54 0.14
C SER A 40 6.97 5.52 1.14
N TRP A 41 6.36 6.69 1.32
CA TRP A 41 6.99 7.82 2.00
C TRP A 41 6.00 8.64 2.81
N TRP A 42 5.87 8.34 4.10
CA TRP A 42 4.89 8.99 4.97
C TRP A 42 5.52 10.09 5.84
N PRO A 43 4.76 11.14 6.17
CA PRO A 43 5.12 11.99 7.30
C PRO A 43 5.10 11.16 8.60
N GLU A 44 6.04 11.43 9.51
CA GLU A 44 6.10 10.72 10.81
C GLU A 44 5.00 11.19 11.77
N SER A 45 4.61 12.45 11.66
CA SER A 45 3.48 13.05 12.38
C SER A 45 2.88 14.18 11.53
N GLU A 46 1.68 14.65 11.87
CA GLU A 46 1.07 15.80 11.16
C GLU A 46 1.82 17.11 11.46
N GLU A 47 2.51 17.18 12.59
CA GLU A 47 3.17 18.39 13.09
C GLU A 47 4.64 18.46 12.67
N ASP A 48 5.30 17.31 12.51
CA ASP A 48 6.70 17.24 12.11
C ASP A 48 6.84 17.15 10.59
N ASN A 49 7.69 18.01 10.04
CA ASN A 49 8.15 17.88 8.66
C ASN A 49 9.11 16.69 8.45
N ASN A 50 9.25 15.80 9.44
CA ASN A 50 10.03 14.58 9.29
C ASN A 50 9.23 13.55 8.49
N SER A 51 9.96 12.71 7.78
CA SER A 51 9.35 11.63 7.03
C SER A 51 10.24 10.41 7.05
N SER A 52 9.57 9.28 7.09
CA SER A 52 10.20 7.97 7.07
C SER A 52 9.61 7.10 5.95
N PRO A 53 10.43 6.24 5.35
CA PRO A 53 9.95 5.25 4.41
C PRO A 53 9.00 4.28 5.12
N SER A 54 7.85 3.99 4.52
CA SER A 54 7.06 2.83 4.95
C SER A 54 7.78 1.56 4.50
N LEU A 55 7.79 0.55 5.39
CA LEU A 55 8.57 -0.66 5.18
C LEU A 55 7.77 -1.75 4.46
N SER A 56 6.44 -1.59 4.33
CA SER A 56 5.60 -2.62 3.73
C SER A 56 4.29 -2.09 3.18
N VAL A 57 3.76 -2.82 2.19
CA VAL A 57 2.40 -2.61 1.65
C VAL A 57 1.35 -2.68 2.76
N PHE A 58 1.58 -3.52 3.76
CA PHE A 58 0.62 -3.73 4.84
C PHE A 58 0.49 -2.54 5.78
N ALA A 59 1.59 -1.83 6.06
CA ALA A 59 1.49 -0.56 6.79
C ALA A 59 0.64 0.44 6.02
N ASP A 60 0.87 0.59 4.72
CA ASP A 60 0.07 1.51 3.91
C ASP A 60 -1.41 1.10 3.82
N LEU A 61 -1.71 -0.20 3.74
CA LEU A 61 -3.09 -0.69 3.81
C LEU A 61 -3.74 -0.34 5.14
N SER A 62 -3.01 -0.50 6.26
CA SER A 62 -3.50 -0.16 7.60
C SER A 62 -3.80 1.32 7.73
N GLU A 63 -2.91 2.18 7.23
CA GLU A 63 -3.10 3.65 7.27
C GLU A 63 -4.24 4.10 6.35
N GLU A 64 -4.32 3.55 5.13
CA GLU A 64 -5.35 3.92 4.16
C GLU A 64 -6.73 3.34 4.51
N ASN A 65 -6.79 2.16 5.13
CA ASN A 65 -8.00 1.44 5.54
C ASN A 65 -8.85 0.82 4.43
N TYR A 66 -8.33 0.76 3.21
CA TYR A 66 -8.98 0.11 2.07
C TYR A 66 -7.93 -0.36 1.06
N ALA A 67 -8.35 -1.22 0.13
CA ALA A 67 -7.48 -1.73 -0.93
C ALA A 67 -7.11 -0.60 -1.92
N PRO A 68 -5.92 -0.66 -2.57
CA PRO A 68 -5.57 0.30 -3.61
C PRO A 68 -6.65 0.39 -4.69
N ASP A 69 -6.95 1.61 -5.14
CA ASP A 69 -7.90 1.86 -6.23
C ASP A 69 -7.35 1.35 -7.57
N HIS A 70 -6.03 1.40 -7.75
CA HIS A 70 -5.35 0.87 -8.93
C HIS A 70 -4.08 0.12 -8.56
N ILE A 71 -3.90 -1.02 -9.23
CA ILE A 71 -2.69 -1.84 -9.17
C ILE A 71 -2.18 -1.96 -10.60
N LEU A 72 -1.01 -1.38 -10.86
CA LEU A 72 -0.48 -1.21 -12.21
C LEU A 72 0.85 -1.96 -12.31
N ARG A 73 0.91 -2.99 -13.14
CA ARG A 73 2.11 -3.81 -13.36
C ARG A 73 2.83 -3.36 -14.62
N ILE A 74 4.06 -2.88 -14.49
CA ILE A 74 4.93 -2.49 -15.60
C ILE A 74 5.82 -3.68 -15.96
N PRO A 75 5.61 -4.36 -17.11
CA PRO A 75 6.28 -5.64 -17.42
C PRO A 75 7.77 -5.49 -17.76
N VAL A 76 8.18 -4.35 -18.31
CA VAL A 76 9.57 -4.08 -18.71
C VAL A 76 10.07 -2.87 -17.93
N PHE A 77 10.93 -3.13 -16.94
CA PHE A 77 11.40 -2.14 -15.99
C PHE A 77 12.86 -2.40 -15.58
N ASN A 78 13.67 -1.34 -15.54
CA ASN A 78 15.05 -1.38 -15.05
C ASN A 78 15.06 -1.29 -13.52
N THR A 79 14.92 -2.45 -12.89
CA THR A 79 14.86 -2.56 -11.42
C THR A 79 16.15 -2.10 -10.75
N ASN A 80 17.32 -2.31 -11.35
CA ASN A 80 18.60 -1.88 -10.77
C ASN A 80 18.67 -0.36 -10.66
N ALA A 81 18.31 0.37 -11.72
CA ALA A 81 18.27 1.84 -11.71
C ALA A 81 17.23 2.37 -10.71
N ALA A 82 16.05 1.75 -10.65
CA ALA A 82 15.02 2.11 -9.68
C ALA A 82 15.43 1.83 -8.22
N MET A 83 16.02 0.68 -7.94
CA MET A 83 16.54 0.31 -6.61
C MET A 83 17.64 1.28 -6.18
N SER A 84 18.58 1.59 -7.07
CA SER A 84 19.63 2.59 -6.79
C SER A 84 19.01 3.95 -6.48
N LYS A 85 17.98 4.37 -7.24
CA LYS A 85 17.31 5.65 -6.99
C LYS A 85 16.56 5.65 -5.66
N TRP A 86 15.92 4.54 -5.32
CA TRP A 86 15.22 4.40 -4.06
C TRP A 86 16.17 4.43 -2.88
N ALA A 87 17.30 3.73 -2.94
CA ALA A 87 18.33 3.77 -1.92
C ALA A 87 18.89 5.19 -1.72
N GLU A 88 19.14 5.95 -2.79
CA GLU A 88 19.56 7.37 -2.71
C GLU A 88 18.54 8.22 -1.94
N ILE A 89 17.26 8.05 -2.23
CA ILE A 89 16.18 8.81 -1.59
C ILE A 89 16.04 8.41 -0.12
N ARG A 90 15.96 7.11 0.14
CA ARG A 90 15.69 6.52 1.46
C ARG A 90 16.80 6.80 2.47
N ASN A 91 18.05 6.72 2.03
CA ASN A 91 19.21 6.88 2.91
C ASN A 91 19.66 8.35 3.03
N LYS A 92 18.90 9.29 2.48
CA LYS A 92 19.24 10.71 2.54
C LYS A 92 19.09 11.21 3.99
N PRO A 93 20.16 11.73 4.62
CA PRO A 93 20.06 12.25 5.98
C PRO A 93 19.13 13.47 6.02
N LYS A 94 18.35 13.60 7.11
CA LYS A 94 17.44 14.72 7.35
C LYS A 94 16.41 14.91 6.22
N SER A 95 15.82 13.81 5.76
CA SER A 95 14.78 13.83 4.75
C SER A 95 13.49 14.46 5.29
N THR A 96 13.23 15.71 4.88
CA THR A 96 11.99 16.39 5.21
C THR A 96 10.85 16.05 4.25
N TYR A 97 9.65 15.81 4.79
CA TYR A 97 8.40 15.78 4.05
C TYR A 97 8.03 17.19 3.60
N ARG A 98 7.48 17.32 2.40
CA ARG A 98 6.88 18.58 1.92
C ARG A 98 5.66 18.22 1.09
N PHE A 99 4.46 18.43 1.62
CA PHE A 99 3.20 17.99 1.02
C PHE A 99 3.10 18.23 -0.50
N LEU A 100 3.48 19.41 -0.99
CA LEU A 100 3.39 19.75 -2.42
C LEU A 100 4.58 19.30 -3.28
N ARG A 101 5.74 19.02 -2.67
CA ARG A 101 7.01 18.81 -3.42
C ARG A 101 7.69 17.48 -3.15
N LYS A 102 7.36 16.80 -2.05
CA LYS A 102 7.98 15.56 -1.57
C LYS A 102 6.93 14.68 -0.88
N ASN A 103 5.79 14.50 -1.54
CA ASN A 103 4.80 13.51 -1.14
C ASN A 103 5.16 12.13 -1.71
N CYS A 104 4.41 11.09 -1.33
CA CYS A 104 4.57 9.72 -1.81
C CYS A 104 4.57 9.65 -3.34
N SER A 105 3.67 10.40 -3.99
CA SER A 105 3.56 10.44 -5.45
C SER A 105 4.81 10.98 -6.13
N THR A 106 5.46 12.02 -5.57
CA THR A 106 6.74 12.54 -6.09
C THR A 106 7.85 11.50 -5.94
N ILE A 107 7.87 10.75 -4.84
CA ILE A 107 8.91 9.76 -4.59
C ILE A 107 8.75 8.58 -5.56
N VAL A 108 7.53 8.05 -5.69
CA VAL A 108 7.21 6.99 -6.65
C VAL A 108 7.50 7.44 -8.08
N SER A 109 7.14 8.66 -8.49
CA SER A 109 7.43 9.13 -9.84
C SER A 109 8.93 9.21 -10.14
N ARG A 110 9.76 9.67 -9.19
CA ARG A 110 11.22 9.70 -9.35
C ARG A 110 11.82 8.31 -9.51
N VAL A 111 11.34 7.33 -8.74
CA VAL A 111 11.79 5.94 -8.84
C VAL A 111 11.30 5.29 -10.14
N LEU A 112 10.05 5.53 -10.54
CA LEU A 112 9.50 5.07 -11.81
C LEU A 112 10.27 5.61 -13.02
N LEU A 113 10.56 6.91 -13.04
CA LEU A 113 11.33 7.55 -14.10
C LEU A 113 12.76 6.98 -14.18
N ALA A 114 13.39 6.69 -13.04
CA ALA A 114 14.72 6.10 -13.02
C ALA A 114 14.75 4.67 -13.59
N GLY A 115 13.69 3.87 -13.35
CA GLY A 115 13.57 2.52 -13.90
C GLY A 115 12.96 2.44 -15.30
N ASN A 116 12.52 3.57 -15.87
CA ASN A 116 11.93 3.60 -17.20
C ASN A 116 12.98 3.35 -18.29
N THR A 117 12.62 2.53 -19.28
CA THR A 117 13.50 2.17 -20.40
C THR A 117 13.01 2.72 -21.74
N LYS A 118 11.80 3.27 -21.79
CA LYS A 118 11.15 3.75 -23.00
C LYS A 118 11.13 5.29 -23.05
N PRO A 119 11.22 5.92 -24.23
CA PRO A 119 10.96 7.35 -24.32
C PRO A 119 9.53 7.65 -23.87
N LEU A 120 9.36 8.69 -23.04
CA LEU A 120 8.05 9.19 -22.64
C LEU A 120 7.65 10.34 -23.55
N GLY A 121 6.35 10.45 -23.85
CA GLY A 121 5.80 11.59 -24.59
C GLY A 121 6.04 12.92 -23.85
N PHE A 122 6.04 14.01 -24.61
CA PHE A 122 6.21 15.37 -24.08
C PHE A 122 5.18 15.66 -22.99
N GLY A 123 5.65 16.18 -21.83
CA GLY A 123 4.79 16.59 -20.71
C GLY A 123 4.43 15.50 -19.70
N VAL A 124 4.72 14.21 -19.95
CA VAL A 124 4.42 13.13 -18.99
C VAL A 124 5.37 13.15 -17.78
N SER A 125 6.62 13.57 -17.99
CA SER A 125 7.65 13.63 -16.94
C SER A 125 7.74 14.97 -16.20
N ASN A 126 7.17 16.04 -16.76
CA ASN A 126 7.41 17.42 -16.30
C ASN A 126 6.21 17.96 -15.53
N ASN A 127 5.95 17.36 -14.37
CA ASN A 127 4.87 17.79 -13.49
C ASN A 127 5.42 18.62 -12.32
N LEU A 128 4.88 19.84 -12.13
CA LEU A 128 5.23 20.70 -11.00
C LEU A 128 4.81 20.09 -9.64
N ILE A 129 3.71 19.33 -9.64
CA ILE A 129 3.15 18.65 -8.47
C ILE A 129 2.84 17.21 -8.88
N TRP A 130 3.33 16.22 -8.15
CA TRP A 130 2.95 14.83 -8.38
C TRP A 130 1.77 14.46 -7.50
N THR A 131 0.77 13.86 -8.13
CA THR A 131 -0.44 13.33 -7.49
C THR A 131 -0.63 11.88 -7.92
N PRO A 132 -1.41 11.06 -7.20
CA PRO A 132 -1.54 9.65 -7.54
C PRO A 132 -2.09 9.44 -8.96
N ILE A 133 -3.00 10.29 -9.41
CA ILE A 133 -3.51 10.26 -10.79
C ILE A 133 -2.41 10.55 -11.83
N ARG A 134 -1.44 11.42 -11.51
CA ARG A 134 -0.29 11.69 -12.39
C ARG A 134 0.70 10.51 -12.40
N VAL A 135 0.91 9.86 -11.25
CA VAL A 135 1.71 8.63 -11.17
C VAL A 135 1.05 7.51 -11.98
N LYS A 136 -0.27 7.35 -11.87
CA LYS A 136 -1.04 6.42 -12.70
C LYS A 136 -0.84 6.69 -14.20
N ARG A 137 -1.00 7.95 -14.65
CA ARG A 137 -0.78 8.33 -16.06
C ARG A 137 0.64 8.04 -16.53
N LEU A 138 1.63 8.28 -15.67
CA LEU A 138 3.02 7.94 -15.94
C LEU A 138 3.19 6.42 -16.12
N ALA A 139 2.63 5.60 -15.22
CA ALA A 139 2.67 4.15 -15.33
C ALA A 139 1.95 3.64 -16.60
N ASP A 140 0.76 4.19 -16.90
CA ASP A 140 0.01 3.88 -18.13
C ASP A 140 0.89 4.20 -19.38
N ALA A 141 1.57 5.35 -19.41
CA ALA A 141 2.49 5.74 -20.49
C ALA A 141 3.73 4.82 -20.62
N MET A 142 4.11 4.14 -19.54
CA MET A 142 5.17 3.11 -19.55
C MET A 142 4.67 1.75 -20.04
N GLY A 143 3.37 1.62 -20.36
CA GLY A 143 2.73 0.38 -20.79
C GLY A 143 2.34 -0.52 -19.63
N ALA A 144 1.91 0.06 -18.50
CA ALA A 144 1.43 -0.73 -17.37
C ALA A 144 0.13 -1.48 -17.69
N GLU A 145 0.05 -2.70 -17.18
CA GLU A 145 -1.16 -3.52 -17.17
C GLU A 145 -1.90 -3.32 -15.86
N ARG A 146 -3.22 -3.18 -15.92
CA ARG A 146 -4.05 -3.14 -14.71
C ARG A 146 -4.21 -4.54 -14.14
N LYS A 147 -4.12 -4.67 -12.83
CA LYS A 147 -4.34 -5.90 -12.08
C LYS A 147 -5.41 -5.70 -11.03
N GLU A 148 -6.10 -6.79 -10.73
CA GLU A 148 -7.10 -6.83 -9.67
C GLU A 148 -6.45 -6.95 -8.29
N TRP A 149 -7.16 -6.54 -7.26
CA TRP A 149 -6.71 -6.70 -5.87
C TRP A 149 -6.42 -8.16 -5.51
N SER A 150 -7.24 -9.10 -5.98
CA SER A 150 -7.02 -10.54 -5.78
C SER A 150 -5.69 -11.00 -6.36
N TRP A 151 -5.29 -10.49 -7.53
CA TRP A 151 -4.00 -10.82 -8.13
C TRP A 151 -2.85 -10.46 -7.19
N LEU A 152 -2.87 -9.30 -6.54
CA LEU A 152 -1.78 -8.90 -5.64
C LEU A 152 -1.74 -9.77 -4.37
N ILE A 153 -2.91 -10.08 -3.80
CA ILE A 153 -2.99 -11.01 -2.66
C ILE A 153 -2.37 -12.37 -3.04
N ASP A 154 -2.71 -12.88 -4.22
CA ASP A 154 -2.21 -14.17 -4.71
C ASP A 154 -0.68 -14.15 -4.87
N GLN A 155 -0.10 -13.01 -5.28
CA GLN A 155 1.35 -12.85 -5.32
C GLN A 155 1.99 -12.96 -3.93
N PHE A 156 1.41 -12.30 -2.92
CA PHE A 156 1.94 -12.37 -1.55
C PHE A 156 1.81 -13.77 -0.94
N VAL A 157 0.69 -14.43 -1.17
CA VAL A 157 0.45 -15.81 -0.70
C VAL A 157 1.42 -16.78 -1.38
N SER A 158 1.54 -16.70 -2.71
CA SER A 158 2.45 -17.57 -3.48
C SER A 158 3.92 -17.36 -3.09
N ALA A 159 4.28 -16.13 -2.72
CA ALA A 159 5.62 -15.81 -2.23
C ALA A 159 5.84 -16.18 -0.75
N GLY A 160 4.84 -16.69 -0.03
CA GLY A 160 4.94 -17.01 1.40
C GLY A 160 5.08 -15.77 2.29
N VAL A 161 4.70 -14.59 1.79
CA VAL A 161 4.66 -13.33 2.56
C VAL A 161 3.39 -13.29 3.42
N LEU A 162 2.29 -13.85 2.91
CA LEU A 162 1.03 -14.00 3.62
C LEU A 162 0.68 -15.48 3.80
N PRO A 163 0.16 -15.90 4.96
CA PRO A 163 -0.42 -17.23 5.08
C PRO A 163 -1.77 -17.29 4.35
N GLU A 164 -2.14 -18.49 3.86
CA GLU A 164 -3.37 -18.69 3.05
C GLU A 164 -4.63 -18.16 3.75
N GLY A 165 -4.73 -18.32 5.07
CA GLY A 165 -5.87 -17.82 5.85
C GLY A 165 -6.11 -16.31 5.69
N MET A 166 -5.07 -15.51 5.45
CA MET A 166 -5.18 -14.07 5.26
C MET A 166 -5.74 -13.67 3.90
N ARG A 167 -5.70 -14.57 2.91
CA ARG A 167 -6.22 -14.33 1.57
C ARG A 167 -7.70 -13.96 1.61
N VAL A 168 -8.50 -14.74 2.35
CA VAL A 168 -9.95 -14.52 2.48
C VAL A 168 -10.23 -13.19 3.18
N HIS A 169 -9.45 -12.84 4.22
CA HIS A 169 -9.61 -11.58 4.93
C HIS A 169 -9.30 -10.38 4.02
N LEU A 170 -8.10 -10.33 3.44
CA LEU A 170 -7.74 -9.23 2.56
C LEU A 170 -8.65 -9.12 1.34
N SER A 171 -9.19 -10.23 0.83
CA SER A 171 -10.15 -10.19 -0.29
C SER A 171 -11.44 -9.42 0.02
N LYS A 172 -11.80 -9.32 1.30
CA LYS A 172 -12.99 -8.62 1.83
C LYS A 172 -12.70 -7.19 2.28
N LEU A 173 -11.45 -6.73 2.14
CA LEU A 173 -11.07 -5.36 2.43
C LEU A 173 -11.94 -4.42 1.58
N ALA A 174 -12.43 -3.33 2.18
CA ALA A 174 -13.20 -2.33 1.47
C ALA A 174 -12.47 -1.92 0.17
N LYS A 175 -13.24 -1.75 -0.90
CA LYS A 175 -12.76 -1.24 -2.17
C LYS A 175 -13.53 0.01 -2.52
N ARG A 176 -12.92 0.94 -3.23
CA ARG A 176 -13.69 2.06 -3.77
C ARG A 176 -14.60 1.57 -4.88
N ASP A 177 -15.78 2.16 -4.96
CA ASP A 177 -16.66 1.94 -6.09
C ASP A 177 -16.00 2.46 -7.38
N SER A 178 -15.96 1.60 -8.39
CA SER A 178 -15.50 1.92 -9.75
C SER A 178 -16.19 3.14 -10.36
N ALA A 179 -17.46 3.41 -10.00
CA ALA A 179 -18.21 4.58 -10.45
C ALA A 179 -17.71 5.91 -9.85
N HIS A 180 -16.94 5.86 -8.76
CA HIS A 180 -16.53 7.02 -7.95
C HIS A 180 -15.03 7.36 -8.07
N GLY A 181 -14.41 7.00 -9.19
CA GLY A 181 -12.99 7.26 -9.48
C GLY A 181 -12.66 8.66 -10.02
N SER A 182 -13.63 9.57 -10.11
CA SER A 182 -13.40 10.95 -10.55
C SER A 182 -12.90 11.81 -9.39
N SER A 183 -11.91 12.68 -9.63
CA SER A 183 -11.35 13.66 -8.67
C SER A 183 -12.38 14.62 -8.05
N THR A 184 -13.64 14.58 -8.51
CA THR A 184 -14.71 15.48 -8.11
C THR A 184 -15.81 14.82 -7.28
N THR A 185 -15.81 13.49 -7.14
CA THR A 185 -16.87 12.76 -6.43
C THR A 185 -16.45 12.38 -5.01
N VAL A 186 -17.37 12.52 -4.05
CA VAL A 186 -17.20 12.02 -2.68
C VAL A 186 -16.90 10.52 -2.74
N CYS A 187 -15.97 10.07 -1.91
CA CYS A 187 -15.59 8.65 -1.89
C CYS A 187 -16.75 7.79 -1.39
N CYS A 188 -17.31 6.97 -2.27
CA CYS A 188 -18.18 5.86 -1.92
C CYS A 188 -17.37 4.57 -1.97
N TYR A 189 -17.35 3.84 -0.85
CA TYR A 189 -16.75 2.52 -0.79
C TYR A 189 -17.79 1.50 -1.23
N ALA A 190 -17.46 0.71 -2.24
CA ALA A 190 -18.18 -0.52 -2.51
C ALA A 190 -17.84 -1.50 -1.38
N GLN A 191 -18.86 -2.20 -0.89
CA GLN A 191 -18.83 -3.39 -0.03
C GLN A 191 -17.46 -3.86 0.52
N GLY A 192 -17.38 -4.09 1.83
CA GLY A 192 -16.21 -4.64 2.50
C GLY A 192 -16.02 -4.01 3.88
N TYR A 193 -15.08 -4.53 4.68
CA TYR A 193 -14.77 -3.95 5.99
C TYR A 193 -13.58 -2.99 5.90
N LYS A 194 -13.61 -1.91 6.69
CA LYS A 194 -12.45 -1.05 6.93
C LYS A 194 -11.57 -1.66 8.01
N ILE A 195 -10.25 -1.53 7.89
CA ILE A 195 -9.30 -2.17 8.83
C ILE A 195 -9.50 -1.70 10.27
N TYR A 196 -9.84 -0.43 10.51
CA TYR A 196 -10.13 0.05 11.88
C TYR A 196 -11.40 -0.51 12.54
N GLN A 197 -12.31 -1.16 11.81
CA GLN A 197 -13.56 -1.64 12.42
C GLN A 197 -13.40 -2.96 13.18
N GLN A 198 -12.31 -3.70 12.97
CA GLN A 198 -11.93 -4.84 13.80
C GLN A 198 -10.38 -4.89 13.85
N PRO A 199 -9.72 -5.06 15.00
CA PRO A 199 -8.34 -5.53 14.97
C PRO A 199 -8.32 -6.74 14.02
N LEU A 200 -7.41 -6.73 13.03
CA LEU A 200 -7.20 -7.91 12.22
C LEU A 200 -6.88 -9.02 13.22
N ILE A 201 -7.82 -9.95 13.39
CA ILE A 201 -7.74 -11.15 14.22
C ILE A 201 -8.07 -12.25 13.22
N ILE A 202 -7.06 -12.75 12.51
CA ILE A 202 -7.26 -13.87 11.59
C ILE A 202 -7.40 -15.15 12.39
N LEU A 203 -8.57 -15.79 12.31
CA LEU A 203 -8.90 -17.06 12.93
C LEU A 203 -8.94 -18.12 11.83
N ASN A 204 -7.95 -19.03 11.75
CA ASN A 204 -7.92 -20.28 10.95
C ASN A 204 -9.04 -20.50 9.90
N GLY A 205 -9.16 -19.62 8.90
CA GLY A 205 -10.07 -19.78 7.76
C GLY A 205 -11.58 -19.88 8.07
N LYS A 206 -12.07 -19.58 9.29
CA LYS A 206 -13.50 -19.67 9.66
C LYS A 206 -14.05 -18.32 10.14
N THR A 207 -15.16 -17.88 9.54
CA THR A 207 -15.91 -16.70 10.03
C THR A 207 -16.95 -17.20 11.05
N ILE A 208 -16.72 -17.06 12.37
CA ILE A 208 -17.71 -17.47 13.38
C ILE A 208 -17.71 -16.50 14.57
N GLY A 209 -18.91 -16.09 15.00
CA GLY A 209 -19.13 -15.34 16.24
C GLY A 209 -18.75 -16.14 17.49
N LYS A 210 -18.30 -15.42 18.54
CA LYS A 210 -17.77 -15.94 19.81
C LYS A 210 -16.52 -16.83 19.66
N GLN A 211 -15.35 -16.20 19.54
CA GLN A 211 -13.99 -16.79 19.46
C GLN A 211 -13.69 -17.90 20.48
N ASP A 212 -13.39 -19.14 20.09
CA ASP A 212 -13.00 -20.20 21.02
C ASP A 212 -11.60 -19.98 21.63
N LEU A 213 -11.39 -20.42 22.88
CA LEU A 213 -10.10 -20.35 23.55
C LEU A 213 -9.05 -21.21 22.82
N GLY A 214 -7.81 -20.74 22.75
CA GLY A 214 -6.73 -21.41 22.03
C GLY A 214 -6.73 -21.18 20.52
N THR A 215 -7.65 -20.38 19.99
CA THR A 215 -7.68 -20.07 18.55
C THR A 215 -6.54 -19.14 18.18
N GLU A 216 -5.79 -19.48 17.13
CA GLU A 216 -4.76 -18.59 16.59
C GLU A 216 -5.34 -17.30 16.05
N VAL A 217 -4.63 -16.21 16.31
CA VAL A 217 -4.95 -14.86 15.86
C VAL A 217 -3.74 -14.24 15.20
N PHE A 218 -3.95 -13.44 14.16
CA PHE A 218 -2.86 -12.68 13.56
C PHE A 218 -3.23 -11.21 13.57
N SER A 219 -2.33 -10.38 14.08
CA SER A 219 -2.46 -8.93 14.08
C SER A 219 -1.42 -8.31 13.18
N LEU A 220 -1.85 -7.31 12.43
CA LEU A 220 -0.97 -6.50 11.62
C LEU A 220 -0.62 -5.24 12.42
N GLN A 221 0.62 -5.17 12.91
CA GLN A 221 1.13 -4.01 13.65
C GLN A 221 2.49 -3.61 13.12
N HIS A 222 2.66 -2.33 12.79
CA HIS A 222 3.96 -1.70 12.52
C HIS A 222 4.87 -2.54 11.59
N ASN A 223 4.35 -2.94 10.42
CA ASN A 223 5.05 -3.75 9.41
C ASN A 223 5.30 -5.23 9.75
N THR A 224 4.77 -5.73 10.85
CA THR A 224 4.94 -7.14 11.24
C THR A 224 3.59 -7.83 11.38
N ILE A 225 3.49 -9.05 10.88
CA ILE A 225 2.37 -9.94 11.19
C ILE A 225 2.73 -10.66 12.49
N LYS A 226 2.07 -10.29 13.58
CA LYS A 226 2.23 -10.98 14.86
C LYS A 226 1.24 -12.12 14.95
N ARG A 227 1.73 -13.32 15.24
CA ARG A 227 0.90 -14.48 15.57
C ARG A 227 0.60 -14.46 17.07
N GLY A 228 -0.59 -14.86 17.44
CA GLY A 228 -1.04 -14.93 18.82
C GLY A 228 -2.11 -16.01 18.99
N VAL A 229 -2.67 -16.11 20.19
CA VAL A 229 -3.85 -16.93 20.47
C VAL A 229 -4.88 -16.15 21.29
N VAL A 230 -6.15 -16.56 21.18
CA VAL A 230 -7.20 -16.08 22.07
C VAL A 230 -7.11 -16.81 23.41
N GLU A 231 -6.87 -16.06 24.47
CA GLU A 231 -6.86 -16.55 25.86
C GLU A 231 -8.05 -15.98 26.64
N GLN A 232 -8.37 -16.64 27.76
CA GLN A 232 -9.33 -16.13 28.73
C GLN A 232 -8.59 -15.15 29.65
N GLY A 233 -9.02 -13.89 29.67
CA GLY A 233 -8.55 -12.89 30.61
C GLY A 233 -9.13 -13.12 32.01
N GLU A 234 -8.52 -12.47 33.00
CA GLU A 234 -8.82 -12.63 34.44
C GLU A 234 -10.27 -12.30 34.83
N ASN A 235 -10.95 -11.48 34.03
CA ASN A 235 -12.37 -11.12 34.22
C ASN A 235 -13.33 -12.00 33.39
N GLY A 236 -12.85 -13.13 32.86
CA GLY A 236 -13.60 -13.99 31.95
C GLY A 236 -13.76 -13.41 30.53
N LYS A 237 -13.28 -12.19 30.25
CA LYS A 237 -13.27 -11.63 28.89
C LYS A 237 -12.13 -12.26 28.09
N ARG A 238 -12.41 -12.61 26.85
CA ARG A 238 -11.40 -13.15 25.93
C ARG A 238 -10.46 -12.02 25.48
N ARG A 239 -9.16 -12.30 25.40
CA ARG A 239 -8.14 -11.37 24.90
C ARG A 239 -7.23 -12.08 23.90
N ALA A 240 -6.73 -11.36 22.91
CA ALA A 240 -5.66 -11.84 22.05
C ALA A 240 -4.31 -11.62 22.72
N VAL A 241 -3.51 -12.68 22.87
CA VAL A 241 -2.13 -12.62 23.34
C VAL A 241 -1.22 -12.91 22.16
N PHE A 242 -0.38 -11.94 21.81
CA PHE A 242 0.54 -12.05 20.68
C PHE A 242 1.92 -12.47 21.16
N TYR A 243 2.50 -13.46 20.49
CA TYR A 243 3.86 -13.89 20.74
C TYR A 243 4.83 -13.00 19.95
N THR A 244 5.92 -12.60 20.60
CA THR A 244 7.07 -11.93 19.95
C THR A 244 7.96 -12.92 19.25
#